data_AF-A0AA39IHF3-F1
#
_entry.id   AF-A0AA39IHF3-F1
#
_cell.length_a   1.000
_cell.length_b   1.000
_cell.length_c   1.000
_cell.angle_alpha   90.00
_cell.angle_beta   90.00
_cell.angle_gamma   90.00
#
_symmetry.space_group_name_H-M   'P 1'
#
loop_
_entity.id
_entity.type
_entity.pdbx_description
1 polymer ?
#
loop_
_entity_poly.entity_id
_entity_poly.type
_entity_poly.pdbx_seq_one_letter_code
_entity_poly.pdbx_strand_id
1 'polypeptide(L)' 'MKTFLTLLLLVSLFALASADCSGGTECLGGCCPYPQAVCCPSGSSCCPGGTTCYEAQGICVRQFNKLLFKTLTKLS' A
#
# COMPACT_ATOMS: atom_id res chain seq x y z
N MET A 1 -39.32 16.86 -7.46
CA MET A 1 -38.62 16.51 -8.71
C MET A 1 -37.14 16.94 -8.69
N LYS A 2 -36.82 18.18 -8.32
CA LYS A 2 -35.42 18.69 -8.24
C LYS A 2 -34.54 17.99 -7.19
N THR A 3 -35.14 17.55 -6.07
CA THR A 3 -34.46 16.83 -4.98
C THR A 3 -33.85 15.50 -5.38
N PHE A 4 -34.48 14.78 -6.32
CA PHE A 4 -33.97 13.52 -6.85
C PHE A 4 -32.73 13.73 -7.73
N LEU A 5 -32.74 14.78 -8.55
CA LEU A 5 -31.62 15.13 -9.43
C LEU A 5 -30.40 15.55 -8.61
N THR A 6 -30.60 16.31 -7.53
CA THR A 6 -29.52 16.68 -6.60
C THR A 6 -28.95 15.49 -5.85
N LEU A 7 -29.78 14.51 -5.47
CA LEU A 7 -29.32 13.30 -4.77
C LEU A 7 -28.45 12.42 -5.67
N LEU A 8 -28.83 12.26 -6.94
CA LEU A 8 -28.05 11.53 -7.95
C LEU A 8 -26.69 12.17 -8.22
N LEU A 9 -26.63 13.51 -8.28
CA LEU A 9 -25.38 14.25 -8.46
C LEU A 9 -24.47 14.16 -7.22
N LEU A 10 -25.03 14.17 -6.02
CA LEU A 10 -24.26 14.02 -4.78
C LEU A 10 -23.68 12.61 -4.64
N VAL A 11 -24.44 11.56 -4.98
CA VAL A 11 -23.97 10.16 -4.94
C VAL A 11 -22.84 9.92 -5.95
N SER A 12 -22.96 10.50 -7.14
CA SER A 12 -21.90 10.40 -8.17
C SER A 12 -20.64 11.17 -7.78
N LEU A 13 -20.75 12.34 -7.14
CA LEU A 13 -19.58 13.02 -6.56
C LEU A 13 -18.90 12.19 -5.45
N PHE A 14 -19.69 11.55 -4.59
CA PHE A 14 -19.16 10.75 -3.49
C PHE A 14 -18.39 9.52 -3.97
N ALA A 15 -18.83 8.90 -5.06
CA ALA A 15 -18.18 7.74 -5.66
C ALA A 15 -16.81 8.06 -6.30
N LEU A 16 -16.49 9.33 -6.56
CA LEU A 16 -15.18 9.74 -7.05
C LEU A 16 -14.17 10.01 -5.91
N ALA A 17 -14.62 10.08 -4.66
CA ALA A 17 -13.81 10.57 -3.54
C ALA A 17 -13.14 9.47 -2.71
N SER A 18 -13.54 8.21 -2.85
CA SER A 18 -12.81 7.11 -2.22
C SER A 18 -11.65 6.74 -3.15
N ALA A 19 -10.42 6.91 -2.64
CA ALA A 19 -9.26 6.24 -3.21
C ALA A 19 -9.38 4.73 -2.90
N ASP A 20 -10.45 4.09 -3.39
CA ASP A 20 -10.64 2.65 -3.26
C ASP A 20 -9.55 1.97 -4.10
N CYS A 21 -8.44 1.64 -3.46
CA CYS A 21 -7.44 0.77 -4.05
C CYS A 21 -8.18 -0.51 -4.44
N SER A 22 -8.38 -0.72 -5.76
CA SER A 22 -9.36 -1.67 -6.33
C SER A 22 -8.95 -3.15 -6.17
N GLY A 23 -8.37 -3.50 -5.04
CA GLY A 23 -7.65 -4.73 -4.76
C GLY A 23 -6.23 -4.48 -4.25
N GLY A 24 -6.00 -3.43 -3.46
CA GLY A 24 -4.68 -3.10 -2.92
C GLY A 24 -4.75 -2.61 -1.47
N THR A 25 -3.62 -2.57 -0.78
CA THR A 25 -3.51 -1.98 0.56
C THR A 25 -3.28 -0.47 0.44
N GLU A 26 -4.03 0.32 1.20
CA GLU A 26 -3.78 1.76 1.39
C GLU A 26 -2.65 1.96 2.39
N CYS A 27 -1.54 2.53 1.93
CA CYS A 27 -0.45 3.00 2.79
C CYS A 27 -0.38 4.53 2.74
N LEU A 28 0.35 5.17 3.67
CA LEU A 28 0.52 6.63 3.67
C LEU A 28 1.10 7.19 2.35
N GLY A 29 1.91 6.41 1.63
CA GLY A 29 2.48 6.74 0.33
C GLY A 29 1.53 6.54 -0.86
N GLY A 30 0.32 6.03 -0.63
CA GLY A 30 -0.69 5.76 -1.66
C GLY A 30 -1.07 4.28 -1.79
N CYS A 31 -1.71 3.94 -2.90
CA CYS A 31 -2.17 2.58 -3.19
C CYS A 31 -1.04 1.65 -3.58
N CYS A 32 -1.07 0.44 -3.03
CA CYS A 32 -0.19 -0.64 -3.43
C CYS A 32 -0.79 -1.45 -4.58
N PRO A 33 0.00 -1.84 -5.59
CA PRO A 33 -0.47 -2.66 -6.70
C PRO A 33 -0.72 -4.13 -6.32
N TYR A 34 -0.38 -4.53 -5.08
CA TYR A 34 -0.54 -5.91 -4.62
C TYR A 34 -1.71 -6.03 -3.62
N PRO A 35 -2.60 -7.02 -3.80
CA PRO A 35 -3.79 -7.21 -2.95
C PRO A 35 -3.50 -7.65 -1.52
N GLN A 36 -2.31 -8.20 -1.27
CA GLN A 36 -1.82 -8.55 0.06
C GLN A 36 -0.55 -7.78 0.43
N ALA A 37 -0.43 -6.53 -0.01
CA ALA A 37 0.71 -5.70 0.36
C ALA A 37 0.69 -5.39 1.86
N VAL A 38 1.87 -5.36 2.48
CA VAL A 38 2.09 -4.84 3.82
C VAL A 38 2.78 -3.48 3.71
N CYS A 39 2.29 -2.50 4.47
CA CYS A 39 2.94 -1.20 4.55
C CYS A 39 4.22 -1.30 5.37
N CYS A 40 5.30 -0.70 4.88
CA CYS A 40 6.52 -0.52 5.67
C CYS A 40 6.24 0.42 6.86
N PRO A 41 7.08 0.42 7.92
CA PRO A 41 6.96 1.37 9.05
C PRO A 41 6.96 2.83 8.58
N SER A 42 7.69 3.09 7.49
CA SER A 42 7.60 4.26 6.60
C SER A 42 6.21 4.82 6.36
N GLY A 43 5.28 3.90 6.06
CA GLY A 43 4.03 4.18 5.38
C GLY A 43 4.20 4.63 3.93
N SER A 44 5.37 5.11 3.51
CA SER A 44 5.70 5.63 2.17
C SER A 44 5.92 4.56 1.10
N SER A 45 6.27 3.34 1.51
CA SER A 45 6.50 2.19 0.63
C SER A 45 5.71 0.98 1.11
N CYS A 46 5.45 0.06 0.18
CA CYS A 46 4.81 -1.20 0.50
C CYS A 46 5.48 -2.40 -0.16
N CYS A 47 5.33 -3.53 0.50
CA CYS A 47 5.95 -4.78 0.13
C CYS A 47 4.89 -5.88 -0.05
N PRO A 48 5.10 -6.89 -0.91
CA PRO A 48 4.19 -8.03 -1.01
C PRO A 48 4.12 -8.81 0.31
N GLY A 49 2.96 -9.41 0.60
CA GLY A 49 2.73 -10.17 1.83
C GLY A 49 3.75 -11.29 2.06
N GLY A 50 4.13 -11.49 3.32
CA GLY A 50 5.16 -12.47 3.70
C GLY A 50 6.61 -12.01 3.44
N THR A 51 6.81 -10.72 3.20
CA THR A 51 8.14 -10.09 3.14
C THR A 51 8.36 -9.13 4.31
N THR A 52 9.62 -8.87 4.62
CA THR A 52 10.06 -7.86 5.58
C THR A 52 10.61 -6.67 4.82
N CYS A 53 10.16 -5.47 5.18
CA CYS A 53 10.66 -4.24 4.61
C CYS A 53 12.00 -3.86 5.25
N TYR A 54 13.02 -3.63 4.42
CA TYR A 54 14.32 -3.11 4.81
C TYR A 54 14.47 -1.71 4.21
N GLU A 55 13.98 -0.73 4.96
CA GLU A 55 13.90 0.67 4.50
C GLU A 55 15.29 1.28 4.25
N ALA A 56 16.30 0.86 5.01
CA ALA A 56 17.69 1.28 4.84
C ALA A 56 18.25 0.99 3.43
N GLN A 57 17.72 0.00 2.71
CA GLN A 57 18.08 -0.28 1.32
C GLN A 57 16.91 -0.14 0.33
N GLY A 58 15.72 0.22 0.79
CA GLY A 58 14.52 0.30 -0.06
C GLY A 58 14.08 -1.04 -0.66
N ILE A 59 14.30 -2.15 0.04
CA ILE A 59 14.04 -3.50 -0.48
C ILE A 59 13.11 -4.32 0.41
N CYS A 60 12.35 -5.22 -0.22
CA CYS A 60 11.47 -6.18 0.44
C CYS A 60 12.08 -7.58 0.36
N VAL A 61 12.36 -8.22 1.49
CA VAL A 61 12.97 -9.55 1.53
C VAL A 61 12.01 -10.59 2.08
N ARG A 62 11.93 -11.73 1.41
CA ARG A 62 11.17 -12.88 1.92
C ARG A 62 11.80 -13.39 3.22
N GLN A 63 10.99 -13.91 4.12
CA GLN A 63 11.42 -14.37 5.45
C GLN A 63 12.58 -15.38 5.41
N PHE A 64 12.65 -16.25 4.40
CA PHE A 64 13.74 -17.22 4.21
C PHE A 64 15.10 -16.56 3.91
N ASN A 65 15.12 -15.41 3.25
CA ASN A 65 16.36 -14.69 2.89
C ASN A 65 16.78 -13.67 3.95
N LYS A 66 16.05 -13.57 5.06
CA LYS A 66 16.26 -12.56 6.10
C LYS A 66 17.65 -12.62 6.73
N LEU A 67 18.18 -13.83 6.98
CA LEU A 67 19.50 -14.04 7.58
C LEU A 67 20.65 -13.70 6.61
N LEU A 68 20.48 -14.07 5.34
CA LEU A 68 21.44 -13.76 4.29
C LEU A 68 21.50 -12.24 4.08
N PHE A 69 20.34 -11.60 3.94
CA PHE A 69 20.26 -10.15 3.80
C PHE A 69 20.81 -9.42 5.02
N LYS A 70 20.43 -9.82 6.25
CA LYS A 70 20.94 -9.18 7.47
C LYS A 70 22.47 -9.21 7.55
N THR A 71 23.10 -10.26 7.04
CA THR A 71 24.56 -10.37 6.98
C THR A 71 25.14 -9.44 5.91
N LEU A 72 24.54 -9.39 4.72
CA LEU A 72 24.96 -8.51 3.62
C LEU A 72 24.84 -7.02 3.97
N THR A 73 23.75 -6.65 4.65
CA THR A 73 23.47 -5.26 5.04
C THR A 73 24.33 -4.76 6.18
N LYS A 74 24.94 -5.67 6.94
CA LYS A 74 25.85 -5.36 8.04
C LYS A 74 27.31 -5.24 7.56
N LEU A 75 27.55 -5.52 6.28
CA LEU A 75 28.85 -5.45 5.63
C LEU A 75 29.05 -4.17 4.80
N SER A 76 28.05 -3.28 4.75
CA SER A 76 28.10 -1.99 4.05
C SER A 76 28.11 -0.82 5.02
#